data_AF-A0A7J9LQC1-F1
#
_entry.id   AF-A0A7J9LQC1-F1
#
_cell.length_a   1.000
_cell.length_b   1.000
_cell.length_c   1.000
_cell.angle_alpha   90.00
_cell.angle_beta   90.00
_cell.angle_gamma   90.00
#
_symmetry.space_group_name_H-M   'P 1'
#
loop_
_entity.id
_entity.type
_entity.pdbx_description
1 polymer ?
#
loop_
_entity_poly.entity_id
_entity_poly.type
_entity_poly.pdbx_seq_one_letter_code
_entity_poly.pdbx_strand_id
1 'polypeptide(L)'
;MVLDQYLDHARPKPEQEDFVDFLIRLMKDESNSFRVTENCVKAMLFDAFIGGIVTTSTTILRAMSEMKKNPRVMNKVQAEIRNCIGKKAKVEGKDVAELKYLKMVVKETFRLHSPFPILPSLEAMREFKVGEFDILPKTRILVNVWAISRDPNG
;
A
#
# COMPACT_ATOMS: atom_id res chain seq x y z
N MET A 1 5.06 -23.11 7.90
CA MET A 1 4.67 -21.81 7.32
C MET A 1 3.58 -21.18 8.20
N VAL A 2 3.37 -19.86 8.18
CA VAL A 2 2.37 -19.19 9.06
C VAL A 2 1.00 -19.88 9.00
N LEU A 3 0.56 -20.36 7.83
CA LEU A 3 -0.70 -21.08 7.68
C LEU A 3 -0.78 -22.37 8.52
N ASP A 4 0.31 -23.12 8.67
CA ASP A 4 0.32 -24.37 9.45
C ASP A 4 0.06 -24.11 10.94
N GLN A 5 0.50 -22.95 11.45
CA GLN A 5 0.23 -22.53 12.83
C GLN A 5 -1.24 -22.16 13.05
N TYR A 6 -1.92 -21.69 12.00
CA TYR A 6 -3.32 -21.29 12.05
C TYR A 6 -4.28 -22.45 11.79
N LEU A 7 -3.80 -23.52 11.15
CA LEU A 7 -4.54 -24.76 10.95
C LEU A 7 -4.46 -25.70 12.16
N ASP A 8 -3.55 -25.44 13.12
CA ASP A 8 -3.44 -26.22 14.34
C ASP A 8 -4.68 -26.06 15.24
N HIS A 9 -5.34 -27.19 15.53
CA HIS A 9 -6.51 -27.26 16.39
C HIS A 9 -6.22 -26.94 17.86
N ALA A 10 -4.96 -27.00 18.28
CA ALA A 10 -4.53 -26.63 19.63
C ALA A 10 -4.40 -25.10 19.81
N ARG A 11 -4.51 -24.31 18.73
CA ARG A 11 -4.43 -22.84 18.83
C ARG A 11 -5.65 -22.30 19.59
N PRO A 12 -5.45 -21.50 20.65
CA PRO A 12 -6.55 -20.81 21.31
C PRO A 12 -7.20 -19.85 20.31
N LYS A 13 -8.53 -19.93 20.19
CA LYS A 13 -9.29 -19.04 19.32
C LYS A 13 -9.13 -17.60 19.81
N PRO A 14 -8.65 -16.66 18.99
CA PRO A 14 -8.49 -15.28 19.41
C PRO A 14 -9.86 -14.63 19.61
N GLU A 15 -9.96 -13.67 20.53
CA GLU A 15 -11.17 -12.86 20.74
C GLU A 15 -11.50 -11.99 19.52
N GLN A 16 -10.50 -11.65 18.72
CA GLN A 16 -10.62 -10.87 17.49
C GLN A 16 -10.00 -11.63 16.32
N GLU A 17 -10.80 -11.84 15.28
CA GLU A 17 -10.35 -12.44 14.01
C GLU A 17 -9.28 -11.56 13.34
N ASP A 18 -8.14 -12.15 13.00
CA ASP A 18 -7.12 -11.47 12.18
C ASP A 18 -7.28 -11.79 10.68
N PHE A 19 -6.42 -11.20 9.85
CA PHE A 19 -6.47 -11.36 8.40
C PHE A 19 -6.33 -12.83 7.95
N VAL A 20 -5.49 -13.62 8.62
CA VAL A 20 -5.28 -15.02 8.27
C VAL A 20 -6.48 -15.85 8.67
N ASP A 21 -7.04 -15.58 9.85
CA ASP A 21 -8.27 -16.22 10.33
C ASP A 21 -9.45 -15.95 9.37
N PHE A 22 -9.59 -14.71 8.90
CA PHE A 22 -10.59 -14.32 7.89
C PHE A 22 -10.42 -15.12 6.59
N LEU A 23 -9.19 -15.25 6.07
CA LEU A 23 -8.93 -16.00 4.85
C LEU A 23 -9.22 -17.50 5.02
N ILE A 24 -8.92 -18.08 6.18
CA ILE A 24 -9.23 -19.48 6.49
C ILE A 24 -10.74 -19.69 6.59
N ARG A 25 -11.46 -18.76 7.23
CA ARG A 25 -12.93 -18.81 7.28
C ARG A 25 -13.52 -18.77 5.87
N LEU A 26 -13.01 -17.89 5.01
CA LEU A 26 -13.45 -17.75 3.63
C LEU A 26 -13.12 -18.98 2.78
N MET A 27 -11.98 -19.66 3.05
CA MET A 27 -11.63 -20.94 2.45
C MET A 27 -12.57 -22.09 2.87
N LYS A 28 -13.07 -22.06 4.11
CA LYS A 28 -13.98 -23.08 4.67
C LYS A 28 -15.45 -22.85 4.34
N ASP A 29 -15.81 -21.68 3.83
CA ASP A 29 -17.18 -21.32 3.50
C ASP A 29 -17.59 -21.89 2.13
N GLU A 30 -18.36 -22.99 2.17
CA GLU A 30 -18.86 -23.69 0.98
C GLU A 30 -20.06 -22.99 0.31
N SER A 31 -20.60 -21.92 0.91
CA SER A 31 -21.76 -21.19 0.37
C SER A 31 -21.40 -20.13 -0.68
N ASN A 32 -20.11 -19.83 -0.85
CA ASN A 32 -19.64 -18.82 -1.79
C ASN A 32 -19.71 -19.32 -3.25
N SER A 33 -20.10 -18.41 -4.15
CA SER A 33 -20.16 -18.68 -5.60
C SER A 33 -18.79 -18.96 -6.24
N PHE A 34 -17.70 -18.67 -5.52
CA PHE A 34 -16.33 -18.97 -5.90
C PHE A 34 -15.63 -19.73 -4.77
N ARG A 35 -14.86 -20.77 -5.13
CA ARG A 35 -14.12 -21.60 -4.17
C ARG A 35 -12.72 -21.04 -3.94
N VAL A 36 -12.44 -20.57 -2.73
CA VAL A 36 -11.08 -20.20 -2.34
C VAL A 36 -10.31 -21.45 -1.95
N THR A 37 -9.22 -21.70 -2.67
CA THR A 37 -8.33 -22.83 -2.40
C THR A 37 -7.22 -22.45 -1.43
N GLU A 38 -6.56 -23.44 -0.84
CA GLU A 38 -5.37 -23.22 0.00
C GLU A 38 -4.28 -22.46 -0.76
N ASN A 39 -4.10 -22.73 -2.06
CA ASN A 39 -3.16 -22.00 -2.91
C ASN A 39 -3.56 -20.53 -3.09
N CYS A 40 -4.86 -20.23 -3.18
CA CYS A 40 -5.34 -18.85 -3.20
C CYS A 40 -5.01 -18.13 -1.88
N VAL A 41 -5.24 -18.77 -0.74
CA VAL A 41 -4.89 -18.21 0.58
C VAL A 41 -3.38 -17.95 0.68
N LYS A 42 -2.55 -18.92 0.30
CA LYS A 42 -1.09 -18.76 0.27
C LYS A 42 -0.66 -17.60 -0.63
N ALA A 43 -1.24 -17.48 -1.81
CA ALA A 43 -0.96 -16.40 -2.75
C ALA A 43 -1.37 -15.03 -2.19
N MET A 44 -2.57 -14.90 -1.60
CA MET A 44 -3.04 -13.65 -1.00
C MET A 44 -2.16 -13.21 0.18
N LEU A 45 -1.75 -14.15 1.04
CA LEU A 45 -0.82 -13.86 2.15
C LEU A 45 0.53 -13.38 1.63
N PHE A 46 1.05 -14.04 0.61
CA PHE A 46 2.33 -13.68 0.00
C PHE A 46 2.27 -12.31 -0.68
N ASP A 47 1.20 -12.02 -1.42
CA ASP A 47 0.97 -10.74 -2.09
C ASP A 47 0.86 -9.59 -1.08
N ALA A 48 0.07 -9.76 -0.01
CA ALA A 48 -0.04 -8.77 1.05
C ALA A 48 1.30 -8.49 1.75
N PHE A 49 2.11 -9.54 1.98
CA PHE A 49 3.41 -9.41 2.64
C PHE A 49 4.42 -8.65 1.77
N ILE A 50 4.59 -9.05 0.51
CA ILE A 50 5.52 -8.40 -0.42
C ILE A 50 5.05 -6.98 -0.74
N GLY A 51 3.78 -6.83 -1.08
CA GLY A 51 3.15 -5.56 -1.40
C GLY A 51 3.29 -4.56 -0.26
N GLY A 52 3.14 -5.00 1.00
CA GLY A 52 3.34 -4.17 2.17
C GLY A 52 4.80 -3.79 2.42
N ILE A 53 5.75 -4.74 2.33
CA ILE A 53 7.13 -4.50 2.75
C ILE A 53 7.90 -3.64 1.75
N VAL A 54 7.91 -4.03 0.48
CA VAL A 54 8.80 -3.39 -0.52
C VAL A 54 8.38 -1.94 -0.77
N THR A 55 7.07 -1.70 -0.86
CA THR A 55 6.53 -0.37 -1.17
C THR A 55 6.71 0.60 -0.01
N THR A 56 6.40 0.18 1.22
CA THR A 56 6.47 1.05 2.40
C THR A 56 7.91 1.35 2.78
N SER A 57 8.79 0.34 2.81
CA SER A 57 10.21 0.54 3.13
C SER A 57 10.90 1.47 2.14
N THR A 58 10.64 1.31 0.84
CA THR A 58 11.16 2.20 -0.20
C THR A 58 10.67 3.63 -0.01
N THR A 59 9.37 3.82 0.26
CA THR A 59 8.78 5.14 0.49
C THR A 59 9.40 5.82 1.71
N ILE A 60 9.53 5.10 2.82
CA ILE A 60 10.13 5.61 4.07
C ILE A 60 11.58 6.02 3.83
N LEU A 61 12.37 5.17 3.15
CA LEU A 61 13.77 5.46 2.83
C LEU A 61 13.90 6.73 1.97
N ARG A 62 13.05 6.89 0.95
CA ARG A 62 13.05 8.06 0.08
C ARG A 62 12.63 9.32 0.82
N ALA A 63 11.58 9.25 1.64
CA ALA A 63 11.15 10.38 2.47
C ALA A 63 12.28 10.84 3.41
N MET A 64 12.93 9.91 4.11
CA MET A 64 14.06 10.24 5.00
C MET A 64 15.25 10.81 4.25
N SER A 65 15.58 10.26 3.07
CA SER A 65 16.67 10.76 2.23
C SER A 65 16.41 12.20 1.78
N GLU A 66 15.21 12.51 1.30
CA GLU A 66 14.84 13.85 0.85
C GLU A 66 14.74 14.85 2.01
N MET A 67 14.23 14.44 3.18
CA MET A 67 14.23 15.29 4.37
C MET A 67 15.66 15.58 4.86
N LYS A 68 16.58 14.61 4.79
CA LYS A 68 17.99 14.80 5.16
C LYS A 68 18.69 15.79 4.22
N LYS A 69 18.41 15.72 2.91
CA LYS A 69 18.91 16.67 1.92
C LYS A 69 18.32 18.08 2.09
N ASN A 70 17.14 18.20 2.67
CA ASN A 70 16.44 19.45 2.91
C ASN A 70 16.20 19.72 4.40
N PRO A 71 17.22 20.15 5.17
CA PRO A 71 17.12 20.37 6.62
C PRO A 71 15.95 21.29 7.03
N ARG A 72 15.60 22.27 6.19
CA ARG A 72 14.42 23.13 6.39
C ARG A 72 13.13 22.32 6.49
N VAL A 73 12.93 21.34 5.62
CA VAL A 73 11.75 20.47 5.60
C VAL A 73 11.76 19.57 6.84
N MET A 74 12.89 18.95 7.16
CA MET A 74 13.05 18.13 8.36
C MET A 74 12.68 18.90 9.64
N ASN A 75 13.23 20.10 9.80
CA ASN A 75 12.97 20.94 10.97
C ASN A 75 11.49 21.30 11.09
N LYS A 76 10.82 21.60 9.98
CA LYS A 76 9.39 21.93 9.96
C LYS A 76 8.51 20.73 10.31
N VAL A 77 8.81 19.54 9.80
CA VAL A 77 8.11 18.29 10.17
C VAL A 77 8.28 18.01 11.66
N GLN A 78 9.50 18.08 12.19
CA GLN A 78 9.75 17.83 13.60
C GLN A 78 9.06 18.87 14.51
N ALA A 79 9.02 20.14 14.10
CA ALA A 79 8.29 21.18 14.81
C ALA A 79 6.78 20.91 14.83
N GLU A 80 6.19 20.54 13.68
CA GLU A 80 4.78 20.14 13.61
C GLU A 80 4.49 18.97 14.56
N ILE A 81 5.29 17.91 14.52
CA ILE A 81 5.11 16.74 15.39
C ILE A 81 5.19 17.15 16.87
N ARG A 82 6.20 17.94 17.26
CA ARG A 82 6.34 18.40 18.65
C ARG A 82 5.16 19.26 19.10
N ASN A 83 4.61 20.09 18.22
CA ASN A 83 3.50 20.98 18.53
C ASN A 83 2.16 20.25 18.61
N CYS A 84 1.89 19.33 17.69
CA CYS A 84 0.61 18.60 17.63
C CYS A 84 0.55 17.44 18.63
N ILE A 85 1.66 16.70 18.80
CA ILE A 85 1.70 15.47 19.61
C ILE A 85 2.20 15.73 21.03
N GLY A 86 3.05 16.75 21.22
CA GLY A 86 3.64 17.07 22.52
C GLY A 86 4.53 15.97 23.06
N LYS A 87 4.29 15.57 24.32
CA LYS A 87 5.07 14.54 25.05
C LYS A 87 4.37 13.18 25.12
N LYS A 88 3.39 12.92 24.26
CA LYS A 88 2.64 11.66 24.28
C LYS A 88 3.58 10.48 24.02
N ALA A 89 3.49 9.44 24.86
CA ALA A 89 4.35 8.27 24.75
C ALA A 89 4.05 7.40 23.51
N LYS A 90 2.79 7.43 23.02
CA LYS A 90 2.34 6.64 21.87
C LYS A 90 1.44 7.47 20.96
N VAL A 91 1.77 7.50 19.68
CA VAL A 91 0.96 8.15 18.64
C VAL A 91 -0.19 7.24 18.24
N GLU A 92 -1.41 7.78 18.17
CA GLU A 92 -2.61 7.10 17.69
C GLU A 92 -2.99 7.59 16.27
N GLY A 93 -3.83 6.82 15.58
CA GLY A 93 -4.26 7.16 14.21
C GLY A 93 -4.94 8.54 14.11
N LYS A 94 -5.68 8.96 15.14
CA LYS A 94 -6.30 10.29 15.20
C LYS A 94 -5.25 11.41 15.28
N ASP A 95 -4.11 11.17 15.92
CA ASP A 95 -3.07 12.17 16.08
C ASP A 95 -2.36 12.42 14.74
N VAL A 96 -2.22 11.37 13.92
CA VAL A 96 -1.68 11.47 12.54
C VAL A 96 -2.57 12.33 11.65
N ALA A 97 -3.88 12.43 11.95
CA ALA A 97 -4.79 13.26 11.20
C ALA A 97 -4.39 14.75 11.24
N GLU A 98 -3.82 15.21 12.35
CA GLU A 98 -3.42 16.59 12.59
C GLU A 98 -2.08 16.97 11.96
N LEU A 99 -1.26 16.00 11.54
CA LEU A 99 0.07 16.21 10.94
C LEU A 99 -0.03 16.59 9.46
N LYS A 100 -0.54 17.79 9.18
CA LYS A 100 -0.85 18.28 7.82
C LYS A 100 0.40 18.41 6.96
N TYR A 101 1.49 18.94 7.49
CA TYR A 101 2.74 19.14 6.77
C TYR A 101 3.45 17.80 6.53
N LEU A 102 3.46 16.88 7.49
CA LEU A 102 3.97 15.53 7.26
C LEU A 102 3.22 14.83 6.12
N LYS A 103 1.89 14.97 6.05
CA LYS A 103 1.10 14.45 4.92
C LYS A 103 1.53 15.06 3.58
N MET A 104 1.85 16.36 3.54
CA MET A 104 2.39 17.00 2.33
C MET A 104 3.75 16.41 1.94
N VAL A 105 4.63 16.17 2.91
CA VAL A 105 5.94 15.55 2.66
C VAL A 105 5.80 14.13 2.11
N VAL A 106 4.87 13.33 2.64
CA VAL A 106 4.59 11.98 2.13
C VAL A 106 4.06 12.05 0.69
N LYS A 107 3.10 12.95 0.41
CA LYS A 107 2.58 13.15 -0.96
C LYS A 107 3.68 13.57 -1.93
N GLU A 108 4.53 14.50 -1.53
CA GLU A 108 5.65 14.96 -2.38
C GLU A 108 6.70 13.87 -2.59
N THR A 109 6.90 13.01 -1.58
CA THR A 109 7.76 11.82 -1.72
C THR A 109 7.22 10.88 -2.79
N PHE A 110 5.90 10.63 -2.84
CA PHE A 110 5.30 9.81 -3.90
C PHE A 110 5.43 10.46 -5.28
N ARG A 111 5.26 11.79 -5.36
CA ARG A 111 5.42 12.54 -6.61
C ARG A 111 6.85 12.44 -7.16
N LEU A 112 7.86 12.58 -6.30
CA LEU A 112 9.26 12.50 -6.70
C LEU A 112 9.76 11.06 -6.86
N HIS A 113 9.35 10.16 -5.99
CA HIS A 113 9.91 8.82 -5.83
C HIS A 113 8.81 7.75 -5.69
N SER A 114 7.94 7.65 -6.69
CA SER A 114 6.95 6.57 -6.75
C SER A 114 7.63 5.20 -6.65
N PRO A 115 7.21 4.31 -5.73
CA PRO A 115 7.71 2.93 -5.67
C PRO A 115 7.48 2.14 -6.96
N PHE A 116 6.45 2.51 -7.73
CA PHE A 116 6.14 1.96 -9.05
C PHE A 116 6.11 3.08 -10.09
N PRO A 117 7.26 3.44 -10.69
CA PRO A 117 7.33 4.47 -11.73
C PRO A 117 6.62 4.06 -13.02
N ILE A 118 6.52 2.75 -13.28
CA ILE A 118 5.64 2.14 -14.28
C ILE A 118 4.74 1.18 -13.51
N LEU A 119 3.42 1.29 -13.66
CA LEU A 119 2.49 0.37 -13.01
C LEU A 119 2.60 -1.05 -13.58
N PRO A 120 2.21 -2.08 -12.82
CA PRO A 120 2.02 -3.42 -13.36
C PRO A 120 1.16 -3.36 -14.64
N SER A 121 1.54 -4.18 -15.63
CA SER A 121 0.87 -4.20 -16.93
C SER A 121 -0.62 -4.47 -16.74
N LEU A 122 -1.44 -3.57 -17.24
CA LEU A 122 -2.88 -3.79 -17.36
C LEU A 122 -3.15 -4.45 -18.70
N GLU A 123 -4.20 -5.26 -18.79
CA GLU A 123 -4.65 -5.87 -20.03
C GLU A 123 -6.11 -5.49 -20.30
N ALA A 124 -6.39 -5.02 -21.52
CA ALA A 124 -7.73 -4.65 -21.93
C ALA A 124 -8.65 -5.88 -21.99
N MET A 125 -9.66 -5.92 -21.12
CA MET A 125 -10.64 -7.02 -21.09
C MET A 125 -11.68 -6.94 -22.22
N ARG A 126 -11.95 -5.73 -22.70
CA ARG A 126 -12.89 -5.44 -23.79
C ARG A 126 -12.38 -4.23 -24.57
N GLU A 127 -12.99 -3.99 -25.72
CA GLU A 127 -12.71 -2.78 -26.49
C GLU A 127 -13.17 -1.52 -25.75
N PHE A 128 -12.34 -0.48 -25.73
CA PHE A 128 -12.68 0.84 -25.21
C PHE A 128 -11.80 1.92 -25.83
N LYS A 129 -12.22 3.18 -25.73
CA LYS A 129 -11.46 4.34 -26.22
C LYS A 129 -10.70 5.05 -25.10
N VAL A 130 -9.48 5.50 -25.42
CA VAL A 130 -8.68 6.41 -24.59
C VAL A 130 -8.29 7.62 -25.44
N GLY A 131 -8.93 8.76 -25.23
CA GLY A 131 -8.83 9.90 -26.14
C GLY A 131 -9.26 9.48 -27.55
N GLU A 132 -8.38 9.68 -28.52
CA GLU A 132 -8.61 9.33 -29.93
C GLU A 132 -8.20 7.89 -30.28
N PHE A 133 -7.71 7.10 -29.31
CA PHE A 133 -7.21 5.74 -29.55
C PHE A 133 -8.23 4.67 -29.19
N ASP A 134 -8.45 3.74 -30.13
CA ASP A 134 -9.21 2.50 -29.90
C ASP A 134 -8.28 1.43 -29.30
N ILE A 135 -8.62 0.96 -28.10
CA ILE A 135 -7.87 -0.08 -27.38
C ILE A 135 -8.62 -1.39 -27.52
N LEU A 136 -8.04 -2.33 -28.28
CA LEU A 136 -8.63 -3.64 -28.51
C LEU A 136 -8.39 -4.60 -27.34
N PRO A 137 -9.22 -5.65 -27.17
CA PRO A 137 -9.01 -6.68 -26.17
C PRO A 137 -7.60 -7.30 -26.25
N LYS A 138 -7.04 -7.69 -25.10
CA LYS A 138 -5.68 -8.25 -24.93
C LYS A 138 -4.53 -7.28 -25.17
N THR A 139 -4.83 -6.00 -25.44
CA THR A 139 -3.80 -4.95 -25.49
C THR A 139 -3.21 -4.74 -24.09
N ARG A 140 -1.87 -4.79 -23.99
CA ARG A 140 -1.16 -4.46 -22.75
C ARG A 140 -0.95 -2.95 -22.63
N ILE A 141 -1.30 -2.40 -21.48
CA ILE A 141 -1.23 -0.98 -21.19
C ILE A 141 -0.21 -0.78 -20.06
N LEU A 142 0.78 0.06 -20.34
CA LEU A 142 1.79 0.48 -19.37
C LEU A 142 1.57 1.95 -19.01
N VAL A 143 1.27 2.21 -17.74
CA VAL A 143 1.06 3.57 -17.25
C VAL A 143 2.37 4.13 -16.69
N ASN A 144 2.86 5.21 -17.29
CA ASN A 144 4.09 5.89 -16.86
C ASN A 144 3.79 6.92 -15.76
N VAL A 145 3.73 6.44 -14.52
CA VAL A 145 3.51 7.27 -13.32
C VAL A 145 4.65 8.28 -13.13
N TRP A 146 5.88 7.91 -13.50
CA TRP A 146 7.03 8.80 -13.40
C TRP A 146 6.86 10.08 -14.22
N ALA A 147 6.36 9.96 -15.45
CA ALA A 147 6.10 11.09 -16.33
C ALA A 147 4.93 11.93 -15.82
N ILE A 148 3.81 11.29 -15.45
CA ILE A 148 2.63 11.97 -14.90
C ILE A 148 3.00 12.77 -13.65
N SER A 149 3.80 12.20 -12.74
CA SER A 149 4.17 12.86 -11.48
C SER A 149 5.13 14.05 -11.65
N ARG A 150 5.73 14.20 -12.84
CA ARG A 150 6.71 15.25 -13.16
C ARG A 150 6.25 16.18 -14.27
N ASP A 151 5.00 16.06 -14.72
CA ASP A 151 4.46 16.95 -15.73
C ASP A 151 4.46 18.40 -15.17
N PRO A 152 5.17 19.35 -15.81
CA PRO A 152 5.17 20.74 -15.38
C PRO A 152 3.82 21.44 -15.56
N ASN A 153 2.89 20.84 -16.33
CA ASN A 153 1.56 21.38 -16.58
C ASN A 153 0.46 20.77 -15.67
N GLY A 154 0.85 19.86 -14.75
CA GLY A 154 -0.06 19.16 -13.83
C GLY A 154 -0.34 19.88 -12.52
#